data_AF-A0A4S2A661-F1
#
_entry.id   AF-A0A4S2A661-F1
#
_cell.length_a   1.000
_cell.length_b   1.000
_cell.length_c   1.000
_cell.angle_alpha   90.00
_cell.angle_beta   90.00
_cell.angle_gamma   90.00
#
_symmetry.space_group_name_H-M   'P 1'
#
loop_
_entity.id
_entity.type
_entity.pdbx_description
1 polymer ?
#
loop_
_entity_poly.entity_id
_entity_poly.type
_entity_poly.pdbx_seq_one_letter_code
_entity_poly.pdbx_strand_id
1 'polypeptide(L)'
;MKNYKCILCTAAAVTLLGAAVFCGFKIYSHYQQIDEQTEAFAEIAEVVENAEPEEEPPRDKDMPVSEGEDILAKYKELYLQNEDMVGWIAIDGTGINYPVMQSKNNPNFYLKHSFEKEYSDLGV
;
A
#
# COMPACT_ATOMS: atom_id res chain seq x y z
N MET A 1 52.95 -24.74 -1.96
CA MET A 1 52.38 -23.45 -1.51
C MET A 1 51.55 -22.69 -2.56
N LYS A 2 51.60 -23.01 -3.86
CA LYS A 2 50.79 -22.30 -4.89
C LYS A 2 49.32 -22.75 -4.92
N ASN A 3 49.04 -24.02 -4.62
CA ASN A 3 47.71 -24.60 -4.84
C ASN A 3 46.66 -24.11 -3.81
N TYR A 4 47.05 -23.90 -2.55
CA TYR A 4 46.13 -23.40 -1.52
C TYR A 4 45.70 -21.94 -1.78
N LYS A 5 46.60 -21.10 -2.31
CA LYS A 5 46.27 -19.71 -2.67
C LYS A 5 45.27 -19.67 -3.81
N CYS A 6 45.43 -20.53 -4.82
CA CYS A 6 44.52 -20.62 -5.94
C CYS A 6 43.12 -21.10 -5.50
N ILE A 7 43.05 -22.13 -4.66
CA ILE A 7 41.79 -22.64 -4.11
C ILE A 7 41.07 -21.58 -3.27
N LEU A 8 41.83 -20.83 -2.46
CA LEU A 8 41.28 -19.77 -1.62
C LEU A 8 40.77 -18.58 -2.45
N CYS A 9 41.49 -18.21 -3.51
CA CYS A 9 41.03 -17.21 -4.48
C CYS A 9 39.77 -17.65 -5.24
N THR A 10 39.69 -18.91 -5.68
CA THR A 10 38.48 -19.41 -6.35
C THR A 10 37.28 -19.49 -5.41
N ALA A 11 37.49 -19.89 -4.16
CA ALA A 11 36.42 -19.91 -3.16
C ALA A 11 35.90 -18.49 -2.88
N ALA A 12 36.80 -17.51 -2.71
CA ALA A 12 36.42 -16.11 -2.54
C ALA A 12 35.69 -15.53 -3.76
N ALA A 13 36.10 -15.89 -4.98
CA ALA A 13 35.42 -15.44 -6.18
C ALA A 13 34.00 -16.02 -6.29
N VAL A 14 33.82 -17.30 -5.97
CA VAL A 14 32.49 -17.95 -5.98
C VAL A 14 31.57 -17.35 -4.91
N THR A 15 32.08 -17.07 -3.70
CA THR A 15 31.27 -16.44 -2.65
C THR A 15 30.88 -15.02 -3.02
N LEU A 16 31.78 -14.23 -3.63
CA LEU A 16 31.48 -12.88 -4.12
C LEU A 16 30.44 -12.90 -5.24
N LEU A 17 30.54 -13.83 -6.19
CA LEU A 17 29.54 -13.99 -7.25
C LEU A 17 28.17 -14.40 -6.68
N GLY A 18 28.15 -15.34 -5.73
CA GLY A 18 26.92 -15.74 -5.04
C GLY A 18 26.25 -14.58 -4.29
N ALA A 19 27.04 -13.76 -3.59
CA ALA A 19 26.55 -12.56 -2.92
C ALA A 19 26.00 -11.54 -3.91
N ALA A 20 26.67 -11.31 -5.04
CA ALA A 20 26.21 -10.40 -6.08
C ALA A 20 24.86 -10.84 -6.68
N VAL A 21 24.68 -12.13 -6.96
CA VAL A 21 23.42 -12.69 -7.45
C VAL A 21 22.31 -12.55 -6.40
N PHE A 22 22.61 -12.85 -5.13
CA PHE A 22 21.63 -12.69 -4.04
C PHE A 22 21.20 -11.23 -3.86
N CYS A 23 22.15 -10.28 -3.88
CA CYS A 23 21.85 -8.86 -3.84
C CYS A 23 21.01 -8.41 -5.04
N GLY A 24 21.37 -8.86 -6.26
CA GLY A 24 20.60 -8.58 -7.47
C GLY A 24 19.16 -9.09 -7.38
N PHE A 25 18.96 -10.33 -6.92
CA PHE A 25 17.63 -10.90 -6.72
C PHE A 25 16.81 -10.11 -5.70
N LYS A 26 17.41 -9.74 -4.56
CA LYS A 26 16.73 -8.94 -3.52
C LYS A 26 16.32 -7.56 -4.03
N ILE A 27 17.17 -6.90 -4.82
CA ILE A 27 16.84 -5.62 -5.44
C ILE A 27 15.67 -5.80 -6.42
N TYR A 28 15.75 -6.78 -7.31
CA TYR A 28 14.68 -7.06 -8.27
C TYR A 28 13.34 -7.35 -7.60
N SER A 29 13.33 -8.23 -6.58
CA SER A 29 12.11 -8.54 -5.83
C SER A 29 11.50 -7.32 -5.13
N HIS A 30 12.34 -6.37 -4.71
CA HIS A 30 11.87 -5.14 -4.05
C HIS A 30 11.19 -4.18 -5.03
N TYR A 31 11.69 -4.07 -6.26
CA TYR A 31 11.03 -3.28 -7.30
C TYR A 31 9.66 -3.84 -7.67
N GLN A 32 9.53 -5.16 -7.85
CA GLN A 32 8.23 -5.77 -8.16
C GLN A 32 7.18 -5.49 -7.08
N GLN A 33 7.56 -5.54 -5.80
CA GLN A 33 6.64 -5.31 -4.70
C GLN A 33 6.10 -3.86 -4.66
N ILE A 34 6.91 -2.88 -5.07
CA ILE A 34 6.49 -1.47 -5.15
C ILE A 34 5.50 -1.26 -6.30
N ASP A 35 5.75 -1.90 -7.44
CA ASP A 35 4.87 -1.81 -8.61
C ASP A 35 3.48 -2.40 -8.29
N GLU A 36 3.43 -3.60 -7.68
CA GLU A 36 2.19 -4.23 -7.24
C GLU A 36 1.38 -3.35 -6.27
N GLN A 37 2.07 -2.71 -5.32
CA GLN A 37 1.41 -1.79 -4.37
C GLN A 37 0.85 -0.56 -5.08
N THR A 38 1.59 -0.01 -6.04
CA THR A 38 1.16 1.17 -6.81
C THR A 38 -0.07 0.86 -7.66
N GLU A 39 -0.12 -0.31 -8.28
CA GLU A 39 -1.28 -0.77 -9.05
C GLU A 39 -2.51 -0.97 -8.15
N ALA A 40 -2.34 -1.57 -6.97
CA ALA A 40 -3.44 -1.73 -6.01
C ALA A 40 -4.05 -0.38 -5.59
N PHE A 41 -3.24 0.66 -5.40
CA PHE A 41 -3.76 2.00 -5.13
C PHE A 41 -4.56 2.58 -6.30
N ALA A 42 -4.06 2.40 -7.53
CA ALA A 42 -4.72 2.89 -8.73
C ALA A 42 -6.07 2.18 -8.94
N GLU A 43 -6.15 0.87 -8.68
CA GLU A 43 -7.38 0.11 -8.77
C GLU A 43 -8.45 0.62 -7.79
N ILE A 44 -8.09 0.85 -6.52
CA ILE A 44 -9.03 1.38 -5.52
C ILE A 44 -9.52 2.77 -5.93
N ALA A 45 -8.63 3.63 -6.44
CA ALA A 45 -8.98 4.94 -6.94
C ALA A 45 -9.92 4.88 -8.16
N GLU A 46 -9.67 3.96 -9.08
CA GLU A 46 -10.52 3.71 -10.26
C GLU A 46 -11.92 3.24 -9.86
N VAL A 47 -12.03 2.36 -8.86
CA VAL A 47 -13.33 1.93 -8.33
C VAL A 47 -14.15 3.12 -7.80
N VAL A 48 -13.50 4.06 -7.12
CA VAL A 48 -14.14 5.30 -6.63
C VAL A 48 -14.56 6.21 -7.78
N GLU A 49 -13.74 6.34 -8.81
CA GLU A 49 -14.02 7.20 -9.96
C GLU A 49 -15.17 6.66 -10.82
N ASN A 50 -15.24 5.34 -10.99
CA ASN A 50 -16.28 4.67 -11.76
C ASN A 50 -17.60 4.48 -10.99
N ALA A 51 -17.61 4.65 -9.67
CA ALA A 51 -18.84 4.62 -8.88
C ALA A 51 -19.76 5.77 -9.29
N GLU A 52 -20.99 5.44 -9.69
CA GLU A 52 -21.98 6.43 -10.11
C GLU A 52 -22.19 7.46 -8.97
N PRO A 53 -22.20 8.76 -9.28
CA PRO A 53 -22.49 9.78 -8.28
C PRO A 53 -23.98 9.71 -7.93
N GLU A 54 -24.31 8.97 -6.87
CA GLU A 54 -25.62 9.11 -6.22
C GLU A 54 -25.68 10.50 -5.55
N GLU A 55 -26.68 11.30 -5.92
CA GLU A 55 -26.94 12.60 -5.31
C GLU A 55 -27.22 12.42 -3.82
N GLU A 56 -26.37 13.00 -2.99
CA GLU A 56 -26.56 12.97 -1.55
C GLU A 56 -27.70 13.88 -1.11
N PRO A 57 -28.55 13.44 -0.15
CA PRO A 57 -29.47 14.36 0.49
C PRO A 57 -28.69 15.49 1.20
N PRO A 58 -29.22 16.72 1.21
CA PRO A 58 -28.55 17.85 1.84
C PRO A 58 -28.31 17.59 3.32
N ARG A 59 -27.03 17.49 3.72
CA ARG A 59 -26.61 17.29 5.10
C ARG A 59 -26.55 18.61 5.86
N ASP A 60 -27.21 18.65 7.01
CA ASP A 60 -27.14 19.76 7.96
C ASP A 60 -25.80 19.71 8.69
N LYS A 61 -25.01 20.79 8.67
CA LYS A 61 -23.62 20.82 9.18
C LYS A 61 -23.49 20.61 10.69
N ASP A 62 -24.61 20.66 11.41
CA ASP A 62 -24.66 20.62 12.88
C ASP A 62 -25.12 19.26 13.45
N MET A 63 -25.36 18.24 12.60
CA MET A 63 -25.69 16.90 13.07
C MET A 63 -24.42 16.10 13.40
N PRO A 64 -24.33 15.46 14.58
CA PRO A 64 -23.23 14.56 14.91
C PRO A 64 -23.25 13.35 13.98
N VAL A 65 -22.12 13.12 13.29
CA VAL A 65 -21.91 11.97 12.39
C VAL A 65 -22.04 10.67 13.20
N SER A 66 -22.98 9.82 12.80
CA SER A 66 -23.20 8.49 13.38
C SER A 66 -22.22 7.49 12.76
N GLU A 67 -21.44 6.74 13.56
CA GLU A 67 -20.54 5.68 13.06
C GLU A 67 -21.38 4.62 12.31
N GLY A 68 -21.29 4.63 10.97
CA GLY A 68 -21.87 3.60 10.09
C GLY A 68 -23.11 4.02 9.28
N GLU A 69 -23.75 5.15 9.59
CA GLU A 69 -24.98 5.60 8.89
C GLU A 69 -24.74 6.63 7.78
N ASP A 70 -23.57 7.29 7.78
CA ASP A 70 -23.23 8.41 6.86
C ASP A 70 -22.09 8.09 5.88
N ILE A 71 -21.97 6.82 5.46
CA ILE A 71 -20.97 6.45 4.45
C ILE A 71 -21.52 6.79 3.07
N LEU A 72 -20.80 7.64 2.32
CA LEU A 72 -21.15 7.95 0.94
C LEU A 72 -21.25 6.66 0.13
N ALA A 73 -22.29 6.53 -0.70
CA ALA A 73 -22.56 5.33 -1.48
C ALA A 73 -21.32 4.85 -2.28
N LYS A 74 -20.61 5.80 -2.90
CA LYS A 74 -19.35 5.55 -3.64
C LYS A 74 -18.22 4.91 -2.83
N TYR A 75 -18.24 5.04 -1.50
CA TYR A 75 -17.20 4.50 -0.61
C TYR A 75 -17.69 3.29 0.19
N LYS A 76 -18.97 2.92 0.05
CA LYS A 76 -19.58 1.85 0.83
C LYS A 76 -18.90 0.50 0.60
N GLU A 77 -18.61 0.18 -0.65
CA GLU A 77 -17.94 -1.08 -1.00
C GLU A 77 -16.54 -1.16 -0.41
N LEU A 78 -15.77 -0.06 -0.50
CA LEU A 78 -14.44 0.02 0.11
C LEU A 78 -14.49 -0.08 1.63
N TYR A 79 -15.43 0.61 2.27
CA TYR A 79 -15.61 0.48 3.72
C TYR A 79 -15.91 -0.96 4.14
N LEU A 80 -16.71 -1.70 3.35
CA LEU A 80 -16.99 -3.11 3.62
C LEU A 80 -15.76 -4.01 3.41
N GLN A 81 -14.83 -3.63 2.52
CA GLN A 81 -13.55 -4.33 2.38
C GLN A 81 -12.63 -4.04 3.57
N ASN A 82 -12.62 -2.81 4.08
CA ASN A 82 -11.90 -2.45 5.29
C ASN A 82 -12.61 -1.37 6.13
N GLU A 83 -13.18 -1.79 7.25
CA GLU A 83 -13.92 -0.93 8.20
C GLU A 83 -13.03 0.12 8.91
N ASP A 84 -11.71 0.02 8.81
CA ASP A 84 -10.80 1.04 9.32
C ASP A 84 -10.73 2.26 8.38
N MET A 85 -11.36 2.23 7.20
CA MET A 85 -11.43 3.38 6.30
C MET A 85 -12.40 4.43 6.85
N VAL A 86 -11.90 5.64 7.07
CA VAL A 86 -12.69 6.76 7.63
C VAL A 86 -12.97 7.87 6.62
N GLY A 87 -12.35 7.82 5.44
CA GLY A 87 -12.59 8.80 4.39
C GLY A 87 -11.71 8.60 3.17
N TRP A 88 -11.71 9.62 2.32
CA TRP A 88 -10.95 9.65 1.07
C TRP A 88 -10.33 11.04 0.88
N ILE A 89 -9.08 11.10 0.43
CA ILE A 89 -8.39 12.36 0.12
C ILE A 89 -8.00 12.37 -1.37
N ALA A 90 -8.53 13.34 -2.10
CA ALA A 90 -8.18 13.61 -3.47
C ALA A 90 -7.86 15.10 -3.64
N ILE A 91 -6.76 15.42 -4.30
CA ILE A 91 -6.35 16.82 -4.56
C ILE A 91 -6.05 16.99 -6.04
N ASP A 92 -6.90 17.78 -6.70
CA ASP A 92 -6.79 18.09 -8.13
C ASP A 92 -5.42 18.67 -8.48
N GLY A 93 -4.87 18.22 -9.61
CA GLY A 93 -3.55 18.64 -10.08
C GLY A 93 -2.38 18.01 -9.32
N THR A 94 -2.62 17.05 -8.44
CA THR A 94 -1.59 16.23 -7.78
C THR A 94 -1.87 14.74 -7.99
N GLY A 95 -0.90 13.88 -7.63
CA GLY A 95 -1.12 12.43 -7.58
C GLY A 95 -1.79 11.95 -6.29
N ILE A 96 -2.28 12.84 -5.43
CA ILE A 96 -2.92 12.47 -4.16
C ILE A 96 -4.37 12.07 -4.46
N ASN A 97 -4.65 10.77 -4.38
CA ASN A 97 -5.97 10.18 -4.54
C ASN A 97 -6.04 8.84 -3.78
N TYR A 98 -6.23 8.89 -2.46
CA TYR A 98 -6.02 7.74 -1.57
C TYR A 98 -7.10 7.61 -0.48
N PRO A 99 -7.35 6.38 0.03
CA PRO A 99 -8.19 6.18 1.20
C PRO A 99 -7.48 6.66 2.48
N VAL A 100 -8.27 7.14 3.44
CA VAL A 100 -7.78 7.54 4.77
C VAL A 100 -8.17 6.46 5.78
N MET A 101 -7.17 5.88 6.45
CA MET A 101 -7.34 4.76 7.37
C MET A 101 -7.12 5.17 8.83
N GLN A 102 -7.85 4.55 9.76
CA GLN A 102 -7.72 4.76 11.20
C GLN A 102 -7.87 3.45 11.97
N SER A 103 -6.84 3.06 12.72
CA SER A 103 -6.94 1.95 13.68
C SER A 103 -7.21 2.49 15.08
N LYS A 104 -8.26 1.96 15.74
CA LYS A 104 -8.66 2.39 17.10
C LYS A 104 -7.62 2.05 18.18
N ASN A 105 -6.97 0.88 18.06
CA ASN A 105 -6.10 0.33 19.10
C ASN A 105 -4.61 0.34 18.73
N ASN A 106 -4.27 0.53 17.46
CA ASN A 106 -2.90 0.54 16.98
C ASN A 106 -2.65 1.70 16.02
N PRO A 107 -2.36 2.91 16.55
CA PRO A 107 -2.23 4.12 15.74
C PRO A 107 -1.20 4.04 14.60
N ASN A 108 -0.21 3.15 14.72
CA ASN A 108 0.87 2.99 13.76
C ASN A 108 0.63 1.85 12.75
N PHE A 109 -0.53 1.18 12.80
CA PHE A 109 -0.78 -0.02 12.00
C PHE A 109 -0.57 0.22 10.49
N TYR A 110 -1.21 1.24 9.92
CA TYR A 110 -1.16 1.52 8.48
C TYR A 110 0.16 2.18 8.00
N LEU A 111 1.13 2.43 8.90
CA LEU A 111 2.47 2.83 8.46
C LEU A 111 3.22 1.71 7.71
N LYS A 112 2.82 0.46 7.94
CA LYS A 112 3.44 -0.74 7.34
C LYS A 112 2.45 -1.77 6.84
N HIS A 113 1.21 -1.36 6.61
CA HIS A 113 0.17 -2.21 6.06
C HIS A 113 -0.57 -1.49 4.94
N SER A 114 -0.95 -2.23 3.90
CA SER A 114 -1.79 -1.76 2.80
C SER A 114 -3.26 -1.66 3.23
N PHE A 115 -4.11 -1.25 2.29
CA PHE A 115 -5.56 -1.21 2.49
C PHE A 115 -6.14 -2.58 2.85
N GLU A 116 -5.55 -3.67 2.34
CA GLU A 116 -5.96 -5.05 2.66
C GLU A 116 -5.42 -5.56 4.00
N LYS A 117 -4.72 -4.72 4.77
CA LYS A 117 -4.03 -5.07 6.02
C LYS A 117 -2.85 -6.03 5.84
N GLU A 118 -2.34 -6.14 4.61
CA GLU A 118 -1.14 -6.90 4.26
C GLU A 118 0.13 -6.05 4.45
N TYR A 119 1.28 -6.67 4.69
CA TYR A 119 2.54 -5.93 4.88
C TYR A 119 2.88 -5.10 3.65
N SER A 120 3.07 -3.80 3.84
CA SER A 120 3.45 -2.86 2.80
C SER A 120 4.59 -1.98 3.29
N ASP A 121 5.60 -1.77 2.45
CA ASP A 121 6.67 -0.83 2.79
C ASP A 121 6.22 0.61 2.63
N LEU A 122 5.23 0.87 1.76
CA LEU A 122 4.62 2.16 1.49
C LEU A 122 3.52 2.53 2.49
N GLY A 123 2.90 1.54 3.14
CA GLY A 123 1.72 1.75 3.98
C GLY A 123 0.45 1.94 3.15
N VAL A 124 -0.49 2.76 3.68
CA VAL A 124 -1.62 3.35 2.95
C VAL A 124 -1.44 4.85 2.84
#